data_AF-A0A833L7Y0-F1
#
_entry.id   AF-A0A833L7Y0-F1
#
_cell.length_a   1.000
_cell.length_b   1.000
_cell.length_c   1.000
_cell.angle_alpha   90.00
_cell.angle_beta   90.00
_cell.angle_gamma   90.00
#
_symmetry.space_group_name_H-M   'P 1'
#
loop_
_entity.id
_entity.type
_entity.pdbx_description
1 polymer ?
#
loop_
_entity_poly.entity_id
_entity_poly.type
_entity_poly.pdbx_seq_one_letter_code
_entity_poly.pdbx_strand_id
1 'polypeptide(L)' 'MGTLFSICEWVKKEGSPDAIDRLRVKILAVLMKEGVTMKSMTKDTVISPGALKAVSAAAAEVVGKPCTA' A
#
# COMPACT_ATOMS: atom_id res chain seq x y z
N MET A 1 -5.48 -9.40 7.94
CA MET A 1 -4.37 -9.59 6.99
C MET A 1 -4.91 -9.15 5.64
N GLY A 2 -4.86 -7.85 5.36
CA GLY A 2 -5.42 -7.28 4.15
C GLY A 2 -4.58 -7.52 2.92
N THR A 3 -5.15 -7.24 1.75
CA THR A 3 -4.40 -7.23 0.48
C THR A 3 -3.78 -5.85 0.25
N LEU A 4 -2.87 -5.76 -0.72
CA LEU A 4 -2.35 -4.48 -1.20
C LEU A 4 -3.48 -3.50 -1.56
N PHE A 5 -4.58 -4.03 -2.15
CA PHE A 5 -5.78 -3.26 -2.45
C PHE A 5 -6.45 -2.71 -1.18
N SER A 6 -6.69 -3.56 -0.18
CA SER A 6 -7.30 -3.14 1.10
C SER A 6 -6.48 -2.06 1.81
N ILE A 7 -5.15 -2.16 1.77
CA ILE A 7 -4.25 -1.15 2.34
C ILE A 7 -4.39 0.18 1.59
N CYS A 8 -4.41 0.15 0.25
CA CYS A 8 -4.57 1.37 -0.54
C CYS A 8 -5.92 2.05 -0.30
N GLU A 9 -7.00 1.29 -0.21
CA GLU A 9 -8.34 1.82 0.10
C GLU A 9 -8.39 2.42 1.51
N TRP A 10 -7.77 1.76 2.48
CA TRP A 10 -7.65 2.28 3.84
C TRP A 10 -6.87 3.62 3.86
N VAL A 11 -5.76 3.72 3.13
CA VAL A 11 -4.99 4.98 3.04
C VAL A 11 -5.80 6.10 2.39
N LYS A 12 -6.61 5.82 1.36
CA LYS A 12 -7.50 6.82 0.76
C LYS A 12 -8.57 7.31 1.73
N LYS A 13 -9.06 6.42 2.61
CA LYS A 13 -10.13 6.73 3.56
C LYS A 13 -9.63 7.49 4.78
N GLU A 14 -8.51 7.06 5.36
CA GLU A 14 -7.99 7.56 6.63
C GLU A 14 -6.91 8.63 6.48
N GLY A 15 -6.25 8.71 5.31
CA GLY A 15 -5.18 9.64 5.02
C GLY A 15 -5.65 11.01 4.51
N SER A 16 -4.70 11.92 4.36
CA SER A 16 -4.90 13.19 3.67
C SER A 16 -5.18 12.99 2.16
N PRO A 17 -5.69 14.01 1.44
CA PRO A 17 -5.99 13.89 0.01
C PRO A 17 -4.81 13.42 -0.86
N ASP A 18 -3.58 13.72 -0.43
CA ASP A 18 -2.31 13.37 -1.06
C ASP A 18 -1.67 12.08 -0.49
N ALA A 19 -2.26 11.47 0.54
CA ALA A 19 -1.69 10.31 1.22
C ALA A 19 -1.46 9.13 0.27
N ILE A 20 -2.39 8.88 -0.65
CA ILE A 20 -2.22 7.79 -1.63
C ILE A 20 -1.01 8.03 -2.53
N ASP A 21 -0.75 9.29 -2.93
CA ASP A 21 0.38 9.66 -3.78
C ASP A 21 1.71 9.51 -3.03
N ARG A 22 1.75 9.92 -1.76
CA ARG A 22 2.90 9.70 -0.87
C ARG A 22 3.18 8.23 -0.64
N LEU A 23 2.14 7.41 -0.50
CA LEU A 23 2.28 5.96 -0.40
C LEU A 23 2.93 5.40 -1.67
N ARG A 24 2.47 5.80 -2.88
CA ARG A 24 3.02 5.27 -4.15
C ARG A 24 4.52 5.46 -4.21
N VAL A 25 5.00 6.66 -3.86
CA VAL A 25 6.43 6.98 -3.89
C VAL A 25 7.20 6.09 -2.93
N LYS A 26 6.68 5.85 -1.71
CA LYS A 26 7.32 4.98 -0.71
C LYS A 26 7.34 3.52 -1.11
N ILE A 27 6.27 3.00 -1.71
CA ILE A 27 6.16 1.56 -2.03
C ILE A 27 6.65 1.22 -3.44
N LEU A 28 7.03 2.20 -4.27
CA LEU A 28 7.44 1.99 -5.66
C LEU A 28 8.54 0.93 -5.79
N ALA A 29 9.59 1.02 -4.97
CA ALA A 29 10.70 0.07 -4.99
C ALA A 29 10.27 -1.35 -4.58
N VAL A 30 9.27 -1.47 -3.69
CA VAL A 30 8.71 -2.77 -3.28
C VAL A 30 7.90 -3.36 -4.43
N LEU A 31 7.02 -2.56 -5.02
CA LEU A 31 6.17 -2.99 -6.13
C LEU A 31 6.98 -3.39 -7.37
N MET A 32 8.06 -2.67 -7.68
CA MET A 32 8.97 -3.02 -8.77
C MET A 32 9.63 -4.39 -8.57
N LYS A 33 10.02 -4.74 -7.33
CA LYS A 33 10.58 -6.07 -7.02
C LYS A 33 9.57 -7.19 -7.18
N GLU A 34 8.29 -6.89 -6.95
CA GLU A 34 7.17 -7.81 -7.12
C GLU A 34 6.66 -7.88 -8.57
N GLY A 35 7.18 -7.04 -9.48
CA GLY A 35 6.68 -6.93 -10.86
C GLY A 35 5.26 -6.35 -10.95
N VAL A 36 4.80 -5.66 -9.90
CA VAL A 36 3.47 -5.09 -9.80
C VAL A 36 3.54 -3.58 -10.06
N THR A 37 2.58 -3.05 -10.80
CA THR A 37 2.40 -1.59 -10.89
C THR A 37 1.10 -1.20 -10.22
N MET A 38 1.04 -0.01 -9.64
CA MET A 38 -0.20 0.49 -9.04
C MET A 38 -1.31 0.74 -10.07
N LYS A 39 -0.98 0.94 -11.34
CA LYS A 39 -1.97 1.07 -12.42
C LYS A 39 -2.62 -0.26 -12.79
N SER A 40 -1.91 -1.38 -12.58
CA SER A 40 -2.39 -2.74 -12.89
C SER A 40 -2.89 -3.49 -11.65
N MET A 41 -2.98 -2.82 -10.51
CA MET A 41 -3.38 -3.45 -9.25
C MET A 41 -4.89 -3.69 -9.22
N THR A 42 -5.26 -4.93 -8.97
CA THR A 42 -6.62 -5.42 -8.76
C THR A 42 -6.79 -5.94 -7.33
N LYS A 43 -8.02 -6.31 -6.97
CA LYS A 43 -8.31 -6.95 -5.67
C LYS A 43 -7.58 -8.30 -5.51
N ASP A 44 -7.29 -8.96 -6.62
CA ASP A 44 -6.62 -10.26 -6.69
C ASP A 44 -5.10 -10.15 -6.83
N THR A 45 -4.55 -8.93 -6.79
CA THR A 45 -3.10 -8.74 -6.85
C THR A 45 -2.45 -9.27 -5.57
N VAL A 46 -1.78 -10.42 -5.72
CA VAL A 46 -1.00 -11.05 -4.66
C VAL A 46 0.43 -10.53 -4.72
N ILE A 47 0.93 -10.06 -3.59
CA ILE A 47 2.33 -9.73 -3.37
C ILE A 47 2.86 -10.61 -2.24
N SER A 48 4.19 -10.80 -2.20
CA SER A 48 4.85 -11.55 -1.16
C SER A 48 4.52 -11.00 0.24
N PRO A 49 4.48 -11.86 1.29
CA PRO A 49 4.19 -11.40 2.65
C PRO A 49 5.16 -10.33 3.16
N GLY A 50 6.42 -10.37 2.70
CA GLY A 50 7.44 -9.37 3.00
C GLY A 50 7.12 -8.01 2.36
N ALA A 51 6.72 -8.01 1.09
CA ALA A 51 6.25 -6.82 0.41
C ALA A 51 4.99 -6.24 1.07
N LEU A 52 4.03 -7.10 1.42
CA LEU A 52 2.81 -6.68 2.12
C LEU A 52 3.11 -6.00 3.46
N LYS A 53 4.02 -6.57 4.25
CA LYS A 53 4.46 -5.97 5.52
C LYS A 53 5.12 -4.60 5.31
N ALA A 54 5.97 -4.47 4.28
CA ALA A 54 6.60 -3.19 3.95
C ALA A 54 5.57 -2.14 3.51
N VAL A 55 4.57 -2.53 2.71
CA VAL A 55 3.46 -1.66 2.30
C VAL A 55 2.62 -1.23 3.49
N SER A 56 2.24 -2.15 4.39
CA SER A 56 1.48 -1.81 5.60
C SER A 56 2.25 -0.86 6.52
N ALA A 57 3.56 -1.02 6.67
CA ALA A 57 4.40 -0.11 7.44
C ALA A 57 4.43 1.29 6.79
N ALA A 58 4.64 1.36 5.48
CA ALA A 58 4.62 2.62 4.73
C ALA A 58 3.25 3.32 4.81
N ALA A 59 2.16 2.55 4.74
CA ALA A 59 0.80 3.07 4.89
C ALA A 59 0.57 3.66 6.28
N ALA A 60 1.04 2.99 7.32
CA ALA A 60 0.93 3.49 8.69
C ALA A 60 1.72 4.79 8.89
N GLU A 61 2.92 4.89 8.33
CA GLU A 61 3.72 6.13 8.35
C GLU A 61 3.04 7.29 7.62
N VAL A 62 2.41 7.02 6.47
CA VAL A 62 1.77 8.04 5.65
C VAL A 62 0.49 8.57 6.31
N VAL A 63 -0.32 7.67 6.87
CA VAL A 63 -1.59 8.04 7.54
C VAL A 63 -1.35 8.54 8.96
N GLY A 64 -0.23 8.16 9.60
CA GLY A 64 0.08 8.50 10.99
C GLY A 64 -0.69 7.65 12.01
N LYS A 65 -1.24 6.50 11.59
CA LYS A 65 -2.01 5.57 12.44
C LYS A 65 -1.65 4.12 12.08
N PRO A 66 -1.84 3.15 12.99
CA PRO A 66 -1.65 1.73 12.67
C PRO A 66 -2.52 1.30 11.48
N CYS A 67 -1.93 0.61 10.51
CA CYS A 67 -2.68 0.07 9.37
C CYS A 67 -3.56 -1.10 9.85
N THR A 68 -4.88 -0.97 9.68
CA THR A 68 -5.88 -1.97 10.14
C THR A 68 -6.43 -2.84 9.00
N ALA A 69 -5.83 -2.77 7.82
CA ALA A 69 -6.27 -3.47 6.62
C ALA A 69 -5.93 -4.98 6.66
#